data_AF-A0A4P5WU38-F1
#
_entry.id   AF-A0A4P5WU38-F1
#
_cell.length_a   1.000
_cell.length_b   1.000
_cell.length_c   1.000
_cell.angle_alpha   90.00
_cell.angle_beta   90.00
_cell.angle_gamma   90.00
#
_symmetry.space_group_name_H-M   'P 1'
#
loop_
_entity.id
_entity.type
_entity.pdbx_description
1 polymer ?
#
loop_
_entity_poly.entity_id
_entity_poly.type
_entity_poly.pdbx_seq_one_letter_code
_entity_poly.pdbx_strand_id
1 'polypeptide(L)'
;MILCGHSGGGSFLLRCMAAGPIPQYIRRIVFLDASYSWDNSRHAQPVLQWLQGNPQNHLLSIAYDDRHVELNGRRVVGDDGGTWRATERMVEGLGGRSNFTEESLGPFTHLTAINGQVHLLLHTNPQNQILHTALVGDMNGLICSLTDNPNAQNTWQRLLQPRDYEALVPESPKQATAHPRIALPDTSPIPAALPLPASSSRSIPGSQLLISLMSENLPDREQRLLTELQAGNIPKHARSFVPLQIEASTADGQKLAAVCLVTADYLAVGTDEDSCRIAVTPGAASKLASHLGCMLITPKISDDIHDAATVRLQPQPLTENRESADTLLQHETLIRQQLTRQQTVQPFLLSGIKKDLVLTKRLLEKPRKTALYGWQQPDGLPIQPLYVGHSHQYVDYSHGVRLIHGTIWIDDQPHATTDVLNDPVLWPLLTREGPMSAQQITLDSQW
;
A
#
# COMPACT_ATOMS: atom_id res chain seq x y z
N MET A 1 3.84 2.79 26.67
CA MET A 1 3.73 2.71 25.20
C MET A 1 4.93 3.40 24.56
N ILE A 2 5.39 2.91 23.41
CA ILE A 2 6.45 3.52 22.59
C ILE A 2 5.81 3.99 21.28
N LEU A 3 6.06 5.24 20.89
CA LEU A 3 5.76 5.73 19.55
C LEU A 3 7.06 5.71 18.73
N CYS A 4 7.09 4.95 17.65
CA CYS A 4 8.25 4.82 16.78
C CYS A 4 7.85 5.11 15.33
N GLY A 5 8.59 5.98 14.66
CA GLY A 5 8.36 6.31 13.26
C GLY A 5 9.64 6.19 12.45
N HIS A 6 9.52 5.58 11.27
CA HIS A 6 10.53 5.61 10.22
C HIS A 6 10.02 6.40 9.02
N SER A 7 10.89 7.18 8.37
CA SER A 7 10.56 7.90 7.14
C SER A 7 9.30 8.78 7.27
N GLY A 8 8.32 8.60 6.39
CA GLY A 8 6.97 9.19 6.44
C GLY A 8 6.29 9.12 7.80
N GLY A 9 6.53 8.05 8.57
CA GLY A 9 5.95 7.84 9.90
C GLY A 9 6.29 8.96 10.89
N GLY A 10 7.42 9.63 10.75
CA GLY A 10 7.79 10.76 11.60
C GLY A 10 6.80 11.93 11.56
N SER A 11 6.17 12.17 10.40
CA SER A 11 5.13 13.19 10.26
C SER A 11 3.92 12.90 11.13
N PHE A 12 3.55 11.61 11.31
CA PHE A 12 2.51 11.21 12.24
C PHE A 12 2.91 11.54 13.68
N LEU A 13 4.12 11.16 14.11
CA LEU A 13 4.60 11.44 15.47
C LEU A 13 4.62 12.94 15.78
N LEU A 14 5.15 13.74 14.85
CA LEU A 14 5.22 15.20 14.98
C LEU A 14 3.84 15.84 15.06
N ARG A 15 2.87 15.38 14.25
CA ARG A 15 1.48 15.83 14.35
C ARG A 15 0.85 15.46 15.69
N CYS A 16 1.12 14.27 16.22
CA CYS A 16 0.66 13.88 17.55
C CYS A 16 1.24 14.79 18.64
N MET A 17 2.50 15.19 18.54
CA MET A 17 3.13 16.13 19.49
C MET A 17 2.57 17.55 19.36
N ALA A 18 2.27 17.99 18.15
CA ALA A 18 1.75 19.34 17.88
C ALA A 18 0.26 19.49 18.20
N ALA A 19 -0.49 18.38 18.32
CA ALA A 19 -1.93 18.40 18.56
C ALA A 19 -2.31 18.77 20.01
N GLY A 20 -1.37 18.71 20.95
CA GLY A 20 -1.62 19.01 22.36
C GLY A 20 -0.62 18.33 23.29
N PRO A 21 -0.90 18.28 24.62
CA PRO A 21 -0.04 17.62 25.59
C PRO A 21 0.17 16.15 25.24
N ILE A 22 1.42 15.68 25.26
CA ILE A 22 1.75 14.27 24.98
C ILE A 22 1.20 13.40 26.12
N PRO A 23 0.33 12.40 25.83
CA PRO A 23 -0.24 11.55 26.86
C PRO A 23 0.79 10.81 27.74
N GLN A 24 0.54 10.73 29.05
CA GLN A 24 1.48 10.14 30.02
C GLN A 24 1.74 8.63 29.85
N TYR A 25 0.87 7.91 29.15
CA TYR A 25 1.10 6.49 28.85
C TYR A 25 2.15 6.28 27.73
N ILE A 26 2.52 7.34 26.99
CA ILE A 26 3.66 7.36 26.08
C ILE A 26 4.92 7.59 26.93
N ARG A 27 5.82 6.61 26.92
CA ARG A 27 7.08 6.63 27.66
C ARG A 27 8.29 6.83 26.78
N ARG A 28 8.14 6.59 25.48
CA ARG A 28 9.25 6.74 24.54
C ARG A 28 8.75 7.18 23.19
N ILE A 29 9.51 8.10 22.60
CA ILE A 29 9.30 8.58 21.24
C ILE A 29 10.60 8.34 20.48
N VAL A 30 10.50 7.63 19.37
CA VAL A 30 11.64 7.23 18.53
C VAL A 30 11.45 7.74 17.12
N PHE A 31 12.41 8.53 16.64
CA PHE A 31 12.58 8.87 15.24
C PHE A 31 13.70 8.02 14.64
N LEU A 32 13.37 7.18 13.67
CA LEU A 32 14.36 6.45 12.88
C LEU A 32 14.41 7.11 11.50
N ASP A 33 15.38 7.98 11.29
CA ASP A 33 15.51 8.80 10.09
C ASP A 33 14.18 9.42 9.64
N ALA A 34 13.49 10.02 10.62
CA ALA A 34 12.10 10.44 10.49
C ALA A 34 11.83 11.84 11.07
N SER A 35 12.88 12.57 11.48
CA SER A 35 12.75 13.86 12.17
C SER A 35 12.66 15.06 11.23
N TYR A 36 12.73 14.89 9.91
CA TYR A 36 12.94 15.98 8.94
C TYR A 36 11.91 17.13 9.00
N SER A 37 10.68 16.88 9.46
CA SER A 37 9.65 17.92 9.65
C SER A 37 9.67 18.58 11.04
N TRP A 38 10.70 18.34 11.86
CA TRP A 38 10.84 18.97 13.16
C TRP A 38 10.93 20.50 13.03
N ASP A 39 10.13 21.17 13.85
CA ASP A 39 9.95 22.63 13.95
C ASP A 39 9.91 23.03 15.43
N ASN A 40 10.88 23.82 15.87
CA ASN A 40 11.00 24.25 17.27
C ASN A 40 9.78 25.02 17.76
N SER A 41 9.12 25.80 16.89
CA SER A 41 7.95 26.61 17.27
C SER A 41 6.74 25.75 17.64
N ARG A 42 6.72 24.48 17.22
CA ARG A 42 5.61 23.54 17.43
C ARG A 42 5.94 22.40 18.38
N HIS A 43 7.16 21.88 18.31
CA HIS A 43 7.48 20.58 18.92
C HIS A 43 8.37 20.68 20.17
N ALA A 44 9.22 21.70 20.28
CA ALA A 44 10.19 21.78 21.36
C ALA A 44 9.51 21.88 22.74
N GLN A 45 8.57 22.81 22.90
CA GLN A 45 7.91 23.04 24.19
C GLN A 45 7.05 21.85 24.65
N PRO A 46 6.19 21.23 23.83
CA PRO A 46 5.46 20.02 24.23
C PRO A 46 6.38 18.86 24.64
N VAL A 47 7.49 18.67 23.92
CA VAL A 47 8.46 17.62 24.23
C VAL A 47 9.19 17.91 25.54
N LEU A 48 9.63 19.14 25.79
CA LEU A 48 10.27 19.52 27.05
C LEU A 48 9.33 19.32 28.24
N GLN A 49 8.07 19.72 28.13
CA GLN A 49 7.06 19.50 29.18
C GLN A 49 6.85 18.01 29.44
N TRP A 50 6.80 17.20 28.39
CA TRP A 50 6.67 15.75 28.51
C TRP A 50 7.88 15.12 29.19
N LEU A 51 9.10 15.51 28.82
CA LEU A 51 10.34 15.02 29.45
C LEU A 51 10.43 15.41 30.93
N GLN A 52 10.08 16.66 31.28
CA GLN A 52 10.04 17.15 32.66
C GLN A 52 8.97 16.45 33.51
N GLY A 53 7.86 16.04 32.89
CA GLY A 53 6.74 15.40 33.59
C GLY A 53 7.04 14.01 34.12
N ASN A 54 8.05 13.31 33.59
CA ASN A 54 8.45 12.01 34.11
C ASN A 54 9.90 11.65 33.71
N PRO A 55 10.78 11.27 34.65
CA PRO A 55 12.17 10.89 34.35
C PRO A 55 12.31 9.62 33.50
N GLN A 56 11.24 8.81 33.37
CA GLN A 56 11.20 7.63 32.51
C GLN A 56 10.72 7.94 31.08
N ASN A 57 10.55 9.21 30.73
CA ASN A 57 10.19 9.61 29.37
C ASN A 57 11.46 9.80 28.56
N HIS A 58 11.55 9.15 27.39
CA HIS A 58 12.74 9.20 26.54
C HIS A 58 12.45 9.65 25.11
N LEU A 59 13.21 10.61 24.62
CA LEU A 59 13.24 11.00 23.20
C LEU A 59 14.48 10.42 22.54
N LEU A 60 14.30 9.67 21.46
CA LEU A 60 15.38 9.10 20.69
C LEU A 60 15.26 9.50 19.22
N SER A 61 16.38 9.86 18.62
CA SER A 61 16.47 10.13 17.18
C SER A 61 17.74 9.50 16.62
N ILE A 62 17.60 8.63 15.62
CA ILE A 62 18.72 8.12 14.82
C ILE A 62 18.61 8.75 13.44
N ALA A 63 19.67 9.39 12.98
CA ALA A 63 19.74 10.03 11.68
C ALA A 63 21.13 9.82 11.08
N TYR A 64 21.31 10.18 9.81
CA TYR A 64 22.60 10.20 9.15
C TYR A 64 22.80 11.53 8.43
N ASP A 65 24.05 11.83 8.06
CA ASP A 65 24.35 12.99 7.23
C ASP A 65 23.82 12.74 5.82
N ASP A 66 22.62 13.26 5.57
CA ASP A 66 21.90 13.15 4.32
C ASP A 66 22.11 14.37 3.41
N ARG A 67 22.87 15.37 3.87
CA ARG A 67 22.96 16.70 3.24
C ARG A 67 23.52 16.65 1.83
N HIS A 68 24.44 15.73 1.56
CA HIS A 68 25.15 15.57 0.29
C HIS A 68 24.82 14.27 -0.44
N VAL A 69 23.76 13.57 -0.02
CA VAL A 69 23.34 12.32 -0.65
C VAL A 69 22.66 12.60 -1.98
N GLU A 70 23.06 11.87 -3.01
CA GLU A 70 22.51 11.97 -4.36
C GLU A 70 21.92 10.63 -4.83
N LEU A 71 20.84 10.72 -5.60
CA LEU A 71 20.27 9.61 -6.35
C LEU A 71 20.20 10.01 -7.83
N ASN A 72 20.89 9.28 -8.69
CA ASN A 72 21.01 9.58 -10.13
C ASN A 72 21.53 11.02 -10.41
N GLY A 73 22.54 11.46 -9.66
CA GLY A 73 23.16 12.78 -9.81
C GLY A 73 22.27 13.95 -9.36
N ARG A 74 21.20 13.69 -8.58
CA ARG A 74 20.35 14.71 -7.99
C ARG A 74 20.34 14.58 -6.48
N ARG A 75 20.48 15.70 -5.77
CA ARG A 75 20.38 15.73 -4.30
C ARG A 75 19.03 15.23 -3.83
N VAL A 76 19.05 14.32 -2.86
CA VAL A 76 17.84 13.72 -2.26
C VAL A 76 17.15 14.71 -1.33
N VAL A 77 17.91 15.57 -0.65
CA VAL A 77 17.39 16.60 0.27
C VAL A 77 17.81 18.00 -0.18
N GLY A 78 16.93 18.97 0.08
CA GLY A 78 17.21 20.40 -0.16
C GLY A 78 18.19 21.00 0.85
N ASP A 79 18.49 22.29 0.70
CA ASP A 79 19.47 23.00 1.54
C ASP A 79 19.07 23.11 3.00
N ASP A 80 17.78 23.22 3.30
CA ASP A 80 17.27 23.29 4.68
C ASP A 80 16.63 21.97 5.16
N GLY A 81 16.59 20.98 4.25
CA GLY A 81 15.97 19.69 4.46
C GLY A 81 16.90 18.66 5.10
N GLY A 82 16.32 17.49 5.34
CA GLY A 82 17.03 16.32 5.86
C GLY A 82 16.92 16.15 7.37
N THR A 83 17.22 14.95 7.83
CA THR A 83 17.16 14.56 9.24
C THR A 83 18.38 15.02 10.01
N TRP A 84 19.53 15.20 9.35
CA TRP A 84 20.72 15.82 9.95
C TRP A 84 20.42 17.22 10.48
N ARG A 85 19.94 18.11 9.60
CA ARG A 85 19.62 19.50 9.96
C ARG A 85 18.42 19.60 10.89
N ALA A 86 17.46 18.69 10.77
CA ALA A 86 16.37 18.61 11.74
C ALA A 86 16.88 18.26 13.14
N THR A 87 17.91 17.42 13.25
CA THR A 87 18.55 17.11 14.53
C THR A 87 19.29 18.32 15.11
N GLU A 88 19.96 19.12 14.27
CA GLU A 88 20.56 20.39 14.70
C GLU A 88 19.50 21.36 15.26
N ARG A 89 18.35 21.49 14.56
CA ARG A 89 17.21 22.27 15.07
C ARG A 89 16.69 21.72 16.40
N MET A 90 16.59 20.40 16.54
CA MET A 90 16.15 19.74 17.76
C MET A 90 17.10 20.03 18.93
N VAL A 91 18.43 19.98 18.71
CA VAL A 91 19.42 20.38 19.72
C VAL A 91 19.20 21.81 20.18
N GLU A 92 18.99 22.75 19.25
CA GLU A 92 18.71 24.14 19.59
C GLU A 92 17.40 24.29 20.40
N GLY A 93 16.32 23.65 19.94
CA GLY A 93 15.01 23.74 20.59
C GLY A 93 14.95 23.11 21.98
N LEU A 94 15.80 22.13 22.26
CA LEU A 94 15.88 21.44 23.55
C LEU A 94 16.88 22.09 24.52
N GLY A 95 17.29 23.34 24.25
CA GLY A 95 18.09 24.15 25.17
C GLY A 95 19.51 24.45 24.68
N GLY A 96 19.83 24.16 23.43
CA GLY A 96 21.11 24.50 22.81
C GLY A 96 22.22 23.48 23.07
N ARG A 97 23.28 23.56 22.25
CA ARG A 97 24.37 22.57 22.22
C ARG A 97 25.09 22.40 23.56
N SER A 98 25.18 23.44 24.39
CA SER A 98 25.85 23.40 25.69
C SER A 98 25.17 22.46 26.70
N ASN A 99 23.89 22.12 26.48
CA ASN A 99 23.14 21.20 27.34
C ASN A 99 23.27 19.72 26.91
N PHE A 100 24.01 19.45 25.83
CA PHE A 100 24.26 18.10 25.34
C PHE A 100 25.70 17.69 25.65
N THR A 101 25.85 16.47 26.14
CA THR A 101 27.12 15.75 26.12
C THR A 101 27.27 15.05 24.78
N GLU A 102 28.44 15.12 24.19
CA GLU A 102 28.76 14.51 22.90
C GLU A 102 29.82 13.43 23.08
N GLU A 103 29.55 12.25 22.52
CA GLU A 103 30.46 11.12 22.48
C GLU A 103 30.57 10.60 21.04
N SER A 104 31.77 10.15 20.66
CA SER A 104 31.99 9.45 19.39
C SER A 104 31.75 7.96 19.56
N LEU A 105 30.92 7.39 18.70
CA LEU A 105 30.61 5.96 18.66
C LEU A 105 30.85 5.43 17.25
N GLY A 106 32.12 5.17 16.93
CA GLY A 106 32.52 4.81 15.56
C GLY A 106 32.10 5.91 14.57
N PRO A 107 31.30 5.60 13.53
CA PRO A 107 30.82 6.60 12.58
C PRO A 107 29.67 7.47 13.11
N PHE A 108 29.16 7.21 14.33
CA PHE A 108 28.10 7.99 14.94
C PHE A 108 28.66 9.06 15.89
N THR A 109 28.04 10.24 15.85
CA THR A 109 28.04 11.20 16.95
C THR A 109 26.83 10.92 17.83
N HIS A 110 27.04 10.62 19.11
CA HIS A 110 25.97 10.40 20.09
C HIS A 110 25.86 11.61 21.02
N LEU A 111 24.72 12.30 20.95
CA LEU A 111 24.38 13.42 21.81
C LEU A 111 23.40 12.96 22.89
N THR A 112 23.70 13.29 24.13
CA THR A 112 22.86 12.98 25.28
C THR A 112 22.53 14.24 26.06
N ALA A 113 21.27 14.43 26.45
CA ALA A 113 20.83 15.56 27.27
C ALA A 113 19.74 15.17 28.26
N ILE A 114 19.38 16.11 29.14
CA ILE A 114 18.26 16.01 30.11
C ILE A 114 18.39 14.72 30.93
N ASN A 115 19.51 14.57 31.65
CA ASN A 115 19.78 13.41 32.51
C ASN A 115 19.65 12.04 31.81
N GLY A 116 19.99 11.96 30.52
CA GLY A 116 19.89 10.72 29.74
C GLY A 116 18.48 10.41 29.23
N GLN A 117 17.57 11.38 29.25
CA GLN A 117 16.25 11.21 28.65
C GLN A 117 16.26 11.48 27.13
N VAL A 118 17.26 12.21 26.61
CA VAL A 118 17.37 12.50 25.18
C VAL A 118 18.61 11.84 24.61
N HIS A 119 18.43 11.04 23.54
CA HIS A 119 19.51 10.41 22.78
C HIS A 119 19.39 10.76 21.29
N LEU A 120 20.37 11.46 20.73
CA LEU A 120 20.44 11.77 19.30
C LEU A 120 21.69 11.12 18.72
N LEU A 121 21.51 10.14 17.82
CA LEU A 121 22.59 9.41 17.18
C LEU A 121 22.67 9.82 15.71
N LEU A 122 23.79 10.39 15.31
CA LEU A 122 24.02 10.98 13.99
C LEU A 122 25.16 10.25 13.28
N HIS A 123 24.85 9.42 12.29
CA HIS A 123 25.86 8.76 11.45
C HIS A 123 26.49 9.78 10.49
N THR A 124 27.81 9.98 10.56
CA THR A 124 28.55 11.00 9.80
C THR A 124 28.57 10.79 8.28
N ASN A 125 28.30 9.55 7.81
CA ASN A 125 28.11 9.19 6.40
C ASN A 125 29.14 9.81 5.41
N PRO A 126 30.46 9.64 5.63
CA PRO A 126 31.48 10.32 4.83
C PRO A 126 31.49 9.91 3.35
N GLN A 127 30.85 8.79 2.99
CA GLN A 127 30.70 8.31 1.61
C GLN A 127 29.41 8.78 0.93
N ASN A 128 28.60 9.64 1.58
CA ASN A 128 27.33 10.15 1.05
C ASN A 128 26.37 9.03 0.57
N GLN A 129 26.34 7.92 1.29
CA GLN A 129 25.47 6.78 0.95
C GLN A 129 24.03 7.03 1.40
N ILE A 130 23.07 6.35 0.76
CA ILE A 130 21.68 6.31 1.21
C ILE A 130 21.59 5.31 2.37
N LEU A 131 21.56 5.79 3.62
CA LEU A 131 21.46 4.93 4.82
C LEU A 131 20.03 4.84 5.38
N HIS A 132 19.04 5.39 4.68
CA HIS A 132 17.65 5.55 5.11
C HIS A 132 17.02 4.29 5.76
N THR A 133 17.21 3.11 5.16
CA THR A 133 16.72 1.83 5.71
C THR A 133 17.80 1.06 6.46
N ALA A 134 19.08 1.28 6.12
CA ALA A 134 20.22 0.62 6.76
C ALA A 134 20.30 0.96 8.25
N LEU A 135 20.07 2.23 8.62
CA LEU A 135 20.01 2.67 10.02
C LEU A 135 18.98 1.89 10.85
N VAL A 136 17.84 1.54 10.23
CA VAL A 136 16.73 0.86 10.90
C VAL A 136 17.02 -0.62 11.12
N GLY A 137 17.42 -1.28 10.03
CA GLY A 137 17.51 -2.73 9.95
C GLY A 137 18.94 -3.23 10.15
N ASP A 138 19.81 -2.88 9.21
CA ASP A 138 21.19 -3.39 9.10
C ASP A 138 22.07 -2.97 10.28
N MET A 139 21.81 -1.77 10.82
CA MET A 139 22.52 -1.19 11.95
C MET A 139 21.72 -1.29 13.26
N ASN A 140 20.78 -2.23 13.38
CA ASN A 140 20.01 -2.48 14.62
C ASN A 140 19.23 -1.28 15.19
N GLY A 141 19.07 -0.15 14.48
CA GLY A 141 18.52 1.08 15.05
C GLY A 141 17.12 0.94 15.62
N LEU A 142 16.25 0.14 14.99
CA LEU A 142 14.92 -0.16 15.53
C LEU A 142 15.03 -0.89 16.86
N ILE A 143 15.73 -2.03 16.90
CA ILE A 143 15.84 -2.86 18.10
C ILE A 143 16.51 -2.07 19.22
N CYS A 144 17.66 -1.42 18.96
CA CYS A 144 18.35 -0.60 19.95
C CYS A 144 17.43 0.47 20.55
N SER A 145 16.62 1.14 19.74
CA SER A 145 15.70 2.19 20.23
C SER A 145 14.51 1.62 21.02
N LEU A 146 14.01 0.45 20.63
CA LEU A 146 12.89 -0.20 21.32
C LEU A 146 13.33 -0.87 22.63
N THR A 147 14.54 -1.40 22.67
CA THR A 147 15.08 -2.09 23.85
C THR A 147 16.00 -1.21 24.68
N ASP A 148 16.14 0.07 24.33
CA ASP A 148 16.99 1.00 25.08
C ASP A 148 16.67 0.92 26.57
N ASN A 149 17.70 0.65 27.35
CA ASN A 149 17.65 0.52 28.79
C ASN A 149 18.71 1.48 29.34
N PRO A 150 18.30 2.55 30.04
CA PRO A 150 19.24 3.52 30.62
C PRO A 150 20.26 2.90 31.57
N ASN A 151 19.97 1.70 32.11
CA ASN A 151 20.84 0.97 33.02
C ASN A 151 21.72 -0.09 32.32
N ALA A 152 21.53 -0.34 31.02
CA ALA A 152 22.33 -1.30 30.27
C ALA A 152 23.54 -0.58 29.68
N GLN A 153 24.75 -1.08 29.99
CA GLN A 153 25.95 -0.65 29.30
C GLN A 153 25.91 -1.14 27.85
N ASN A 154 26.38 -0.31 26.92
CA ASN A 154 26.65 -0.66 25.52
C ASN A 154 25.46 -0.84 24.57
N THR A 155 24.23 -0.43 24.92
CA THR A 155 23.07 -0.49 24.00
C THR A 155 23.39 0.06 22.61
N TRP A 156 24.01 1.24 22.54
CA TRP A 156 24.31 1.91 21.29
C TRP A 156 25.47 1.28 20.51
N GLN A 157 26.39 0.56 21.17
CA GLN A 157 27.49 -0.14 20.48
C GLN A 157 26.98 -1.21 19.50
N ARG A 158 25.75 -1.71 19.71
CA ARG A 158 25.09 -2.63 18.78
C ARG A 158 24.77 -2.02 17.42
N LEU A 159 24.73 -0.69 17.30
CA LEU A 159 24.62 -0.02 16.00
C LEU A 159 25.82 -0.29 15.08
N LEU A 160 26.95 -0.70 15.66
CA LEU A 160 28.19 -1.00 14.95
C LEU A 160 28.30 -2.49 14.58
N GLN A 161 27.37 -3.31 15.05
CA GLN A 161 27.39 -4.76 14.85
C GLN A 161 26.44 -5.14 13.71
N PRO A 162 26.64 -6.31 13.07
CA PRO A 162 25.65 -6.87 12.17
C PRO A 162 24.27 -6.99 12.80
N ARG A 163 23.25 -7.06 11.95
CA ARG A 163 21.85 -7.23 12.36
C ARG A 163 21.67 -8.43 13.30
N ASP A 164 21.17 -8.18 14.51
CA ASP A 164 21.05 -9.17 15.59
C ASP A 164 20.11 -10.35 15.26
N TYR A 165 19.17 -10.12 14.35
CA TYR A 165 18.06 -11.01 14.02
C TYR A 165 18.22 -11.63 12.63
N GLU A 166 19.43 -11.62 12.08
CA GLU A 166 19.72 -12.22 10.76
C GLU A 166 19.24 -13.68 10.69
N ALA A 167 19.47 -14.47 11.75
CA ALA A 167 19.02 -15.85 11.84
C ALA A 167 17.49 -16.03 11.85
N LEU A 168 16.72 -14.97 12.13
CA LEU A 168 15.26 -14.96 12.07
C LEU A 168 14.73 -14.50 10.72
N VAL A 169 15.57 -13.92 9.86
CA VAL A 169 15.21 -13.52 8.50
C VAL A 169 15.34 -14.74 7.59
N PRO A 170 14.27 -15.17 6.91
CA PRO A 170 14.36 -16.30 5.99
C PRO A 170 15.22 -15.94 4.76
N GLU A 171 16.00 -16.91 4.26
CA GLU A 171 16.85 -16.73 3.06
C GLU A 171 16.07 -16.30 1.80
N SER A 172 14.76 -16.54 1.78
CA SER A 172 13.86 -16.07 0.72
C SER A 172 12.49 -15.76 1.32
N PRO A 173 11.75 -14.77 0.78
CA PRO A 173 10.38 -14.51 1.19
C PRO A 173 9.55 -15.78 1.02
N LYS A 174 9.05 -16.33 2.13
CA LYS A 174 8.11 -17.45 2.06
C LYS A 174 6.74 -16.90 1.70
N GLN A 175 6.17 -17.39 0.62
CA GLN A 175 4.78 -17.09 0.29
C GLN A 175 3.90 -17.56 1.44
N ALA A 176 3.13 -16.66 2.03
CA ALA A 176 2.15 -17.03 3.04
C ALA A 176 1.18 -18.03 2.41
N THR A 177 0.91 -19.14 3.09
CA THR A 177 -0.13 -20.08 2.65
C THR A 177 -1.44 -19.31 2.45
N ALA A 178 -2.14 -19.55 1.34
CA ALA A 178 -3.45 -18.95 1.12
C ALA A 178 -4.36 -19.24 2.32
N HIS A 179 -5.03 -18.21 2.82
CA HIS A 179 -6.07 -18.41 3.81
C HIS A 179 -7.27 -19.02 3.08
N PRO A 180 -7.83 -20.15 3.55
CA PRO A 180 -8.99 -20.79 2.93
C PRO A 180 -10.25 -19.95 3.22
N ARG A 181 -10.32 -18.77 2.60
CA ARG A 181 -11.42 -17.80 2.70
C ARG A 181 -12.33 -17.88 1.48
N ILE A 182 -12.09 -18.78 0.53
CA ILE A 182 -13.05 -18.98 -0.55
C ILE A 182 -14.18 -19.84 0.01
N ALA A 183 -15.38 -19.28 0.12
CA ALA A 183 -16.53 -20.01 0.62
C ALA A 183 -16.88 -21.15 -0.34
N LEU A 184 -17.28 -22.30 0.20
CA LEU A 184 -17.92 -23.32 -0.62
C LEU A 184 -19.32 -22.79 -1.02
N PRO A 185 -19.81 -23.13 -2.22
CA PRO A 185 -21.15 -22.74 -2.63
C PRO A 185 -22.17 -23.47 -1.76
N ASP A 186 -22.64 -22.83 -0.68
CA ASP A 186 -23.81 -23.29 0.05
C ASP A 186 -25.11 -22.83 -0.62
N THR A 187 -26.21 -23.47 -0.20
CA THR A 187 -27.55 -23.62 -0.81
C THR A 187 -28.30 -22.37 -1.35
N SER A 188 -27.72 -21.18 -1.35
CA SER A 188 -28.28 -19.97 -1.97
C SER A 188 -27.76 -19.79 -3.41
N PRO A 189 -28.59 -19.36 -4.38
CA PRO A 189 -28.13 -19.16 -5.75
C PRO A 189 -27.21 -17.92 -5.83
N ILE A 190 -25.91 -18.17 -5.70
CA ILE A 190 -24.85 -17.17 -5.92
C ILE A 190 -24.58 -17.08 -7.43
N PRO A 191 -24.58 -15.88 -8.05
CA PRO A 191 -24.17 -15.72 -9.43
C PRO A 191 -22.76 -16.28 -9.69
N ALA A 192 -22.65 -17.22 -10.63
CA ALA A 192 -21.37 -17.85 -10.94
C ALA A 192 -20.47 -16.97 -11.83
N ALA A 193 -21.02 -15.96 -12.52
CA ALA A 193 -20.29 -15.12 -13.46
C ALA A 193 -20.95 -13.75 -13.66
N LEU A 194 -20.20 -12.82 -14.27
CA LEU A 194 -20.68 -11.51 -14.70
C LEU A 194 -21.92 -11.61 -15.61
N PRO A 195 -22.89 -10.68 -15.48
CA PRO A 195 -24.14 -10.69 -16.25
C PRO A 195 -23.93 -10.19 -17.70
N LEU A 196 -23.17 -10.95 -18.48
CA LEU A 196 -22.81 -10.63 -19.87
C LEU A 196 -23.44 -11.61 -20.86
N PRO A 197 -23.70 -11.18 -22.11
CA PRO A 197 -24.03 -12.09 -23.19
C PRO A 197 -22.97 -13.19 -23.35
N ALA A 198 -23.39 -14.36 -23.85
CA ALA A 198 -22.45 -15.41 -24.24
C ALA A 198 -21.45 -14.87 -25.27
N SER A 199 -20.18 -15.30 -25.20
CA SER A 199 -19.20 -14.92 -26.22
C SER A 199 -19.67 -15.37 -27.60
N SER A 200 -19.49 -14.48 -28.57
CA SER A 200 -19.75 -14.79 -29.98
C SER A 200 -18.59 -15.62 -30.54
N SER A 201 -18.87 -16.56 -31.44
CA SER A 201 -17.81 -17.21 -32.22
C SER A 201 -17.07 -16.25 -33.16
N ARG A 202 -17.57 -15.01 -33.31
CA ARG A 202 -16.95 -13.91 -34.03
C ARG A 202 -16.24 -12.90 -33.12
N SER A 203 -16.09 -13.19 -31.83
CA SER A 203 -15.36 -12.32 -30.90
C SER A 203 -13.92 -12.13 -31.37
N ILE A 204 -13.48 -10.87 -31.40
CA ILE A 204 -12.12 -10.52 -31.84
C ILE A 204 -11.13 -11.03 -30.79
N PRO A 205 -10.08 -11.78 -31.17
CA PRO A 205 -9.01 -12.20 -30.26
C PRO A 205 -8.38 -11.01 -29.54
N GLY A 206 -8.00 -11.19 -28.27
CA GLY A 206 -7.54 -10.10 -27.40
C GLY A 206 -6.28 -9.43 -27.93
N SER A 207 -5.30 -10.21 -28.40
CA SER A 207 -4.08 -9.66 -29.00
C SER A 207 -4.36 -8.81 -30.24
N GLN A 208 -5.23 -9.28 -31.13
CA GLN A 208 -5.64 -8.57 -32.34
C GLN A 208 -6.39 -7.28 -32.03
N LEU A 209 -7.30 -7.34 -31.05
CA LEU A 209 -8.02 -6.15 -30.62
C LEU A 209 -7.06 -5.11 -30.06
N LEU A 210 -6.14 -5.49 -29.15
CA LEU A 210 -5.16 -4.54 -28.58
C LEU A 210 -4.28 -3.89 -29.65
N ILE A 211 -3.81 -4.65 -30.65
CA ILE A 211 -3.05 -4.09 -31.77
C ILE A 211 -3.89 -3.09 -32.55
N SER A 212 -5.16 -3.42 -32.83
CA SER A 212 -6.04 -2.52 -33.59
C SER A 212 -6.36 -1.21 -32.85
N LEU A 213 -6.24 -1.18 -31.53
CA LEU A 213 -6.47 0.01 -30.70
C LEU A 213 -5.23 0.93 -30.63
N MET A 214 -4.07 0.51 -31.14
CA MET A 214 -2.81 1.28 -31.06
C MET A 214 -2.85 2.63 -31.76
N SER A 215 -3.66 2.75 -32.81
CA SER A 215 -3.80 3.97 -33.61
C SER A 215 -4.91 4.90 -33.11
N GLU A 216 -5.71 4.46 -32.13
CA GLU A 216 -6.85 5.21 -31.62
C GLU A 216 -6.42 6.16 -30.49
N ASN A 217 -7.06 7.32 -30.40
CA ASN A 217 -6.92 8.18 -29.23
C ASN A 217 -7.58 7.53 -28.01
N LEU A 218 -7.23 7.98 -26.80
CA LEU A 218 -7.71 7.36 -25.56
C LEU A 218 -9.25 7.26 -25.47
N PRO A 219 -10.05 8.31 -25.69
CA PRO A 219 -11.52 8.20 -25.67
C PRO A 219 -12.09 7.16 -26.63
N ASP A 220 -11.63 7.13 -27.88
CA ASP A 220 -12.13 6.19 -28.90
C ASP A 220 -11.75 4.75 -28.54
N ARG A 221 -10.49 4.55 -28.12
CA ARG A 221 -9.98 3.26 -27.63
C ARG A 221 -10.85 2.72 -26.50
N GLU A 222 -11.17 3.55 -25.52
CA GLU A 222 -11.97 3.14 -24.36
C GLU A 222 -13.40 2.81 -24.75
N GLN A 223 -14.02 3.62 -25.60
CA GLN A 223 -15.38 3.37 -26.06
C GLN A 223 -15.46 2.04 -26.84
N ARG A 224 -14.47 1.76 -27.67
CA ARG A 224 -14.39 0.51 -28.43
C ARG A 224 -14.15 -0.70 -27.53
N LEU A 225 -13.23 -0.59 -26.55
CA LEU A 225 -13.05 -1.64 -25.52
C LEU A 225 -14.34 -1.90 -24.74
N LEU A 226 -15.03 -0.86 -24.27
CA LEU A 226 -16.29 -1.01 -23.54
C LEU A 226 -17.34 -1.73 -24.38
N THR A 227 -17.45 -1.38 -25.66
CA THR A 227 -18.40 -2.01 -26.59
C THR A 227 -18.14 -3.51 -26.72
N GLU A 228 -16.88 -3.92 -26.89
CA GLU A 228 -16.49 -5.33 -26.96
C GLU A 228 -16.78 -6.08 -25.65
N LEU A 229 -16.43 -5.49 -24.51
CA LEU A 229 -16.65 -6.09 -23.19
C LEU A 229 -18.15 -6.27 -22.90
N GLN A 230 -18.97 -5.25 -23.20
CA GLN A 230 -20.43 -5.28 -23.03
C GLN A 230 -21.11 -6.27 -23.99
N ALA A 231 -20.55 -6.46 -25.19
CA ALA A 231 -20.98 -7.50 -26.12
C ALA A 231 -20.58 -8.92 -25.68
N GLY A 232 -19.88 -9.06 -24.55
CA GLY A 232 -19.44 -10.33 -24.03
C GLY A 232 -18.16 -10.83 -24.70
N ASN A 233 -17.25 -9.97 -25.16
CA ASN A 233 -15.90 -10.37 -25.58
C ASN A 233 -14.94 -10.46 -24.37
N ILE A 234 -15.27 -11.33 -23.42
CA ILE A 234 -14.48 -11.59 -22.20
C ILE A 234 -14.23 -13.10 -22.11
N PRO A 235 -13.01 -13.58 -21.81
CA PRO A 235 -12.76 -15.01 -21.64
C PRO A 235 -13.45 -15.53 -20.38
N LYS A 236 -13.84 -16.81 -20.34
CA LYS A 236 -14.62 -17.42 -19.24
C LYS A 236 -13.97 -17.21 -17.88
N HIS A 237 -12.65 -17.39 -17.78
CA HIS A 237 -11.91 -17.23 -16.51
C HIS A 237 -12.03 -15.82 -15.92
N ALA A 238 -12.11 -14.78 -16.76
CA ALA A 238 -12.23 -13.39 -16.31
C ALA A 238 -13.70 -12.97 -16.05
N ARG A 239 -14.68 -13.83 -16.37
CA ARG A 239 -16.10 -13.62 -16.04
C ARG A 239 -16.51 -14.24 -14.71
N SER A 240 -15.84 -15.31 -14.30
CA SER A 240 -16.26 -16.09 -13.14
C SER A 240 -16.15 -15.28 -11.85
N PHE A 241 -17.16 -15.43 -10.99
CA PHE A 241 -17.11 -14.94 -9.63
C PHE A 241 -16.53 -16.00 -8.70
N VAL A 242 -15.80 -15.53 -7.69
CA VAL A 242 -15.31 -16.33 -6.56
C VAL A 242 -15.96 -15.80 -5.30
N PRO A 243 -16.65 -16.65 -4.51
CA PRO A 243 -17.19 -16.26 -3.21
C PRO A 243 -16.06 -16.13 -2.19
N LEU A 244 -15.84 -14.91 -1.72
CA LEU A 244 -14.78 -14.53 -0.80
C LEU A 244 -15.38 -14.23 0.57
N GLN A 245 -15.02 -15.03 1.58
CA GLN A 245 -15.25 -14.76 2.99
C GLN A 245 -14.37 -13.59 3.42
N ILE A 246 -15.02 -12.54 3.91
CA ILE A 246 -14.36 -11.36 4.44
C ILE A 246 -14.77 -11.15 5.89
N GLU A 247 -13.82 -10.69 6.68
CA GLU A 247 -14.01 -10.45 8.10
C GLU A 247 -13.53 -9.04 8.45
N ALA A 248 -14.08 -8.50 9.53
CA ALA A 248 -13.63 -7.27 10.13
C ALA A 248 -13.97 -7.23 11.62
N SER A 249 -13.45 -6.23 12.31
CA SER A 249 -13.88 -5.88 13.66
C SER A 249 -14.36 -4.44 13.69
N THR A 250 -15.48 -4.22 14.35
CA THR A 250 -16.01 -2.87 14.63
C THR A 250 -15.14 -2.17 15.69
N ALA A 251 -15.37 -0.87 15.89
CA ALA A 251 -14.63 -0.07 16.87
C ALA A 251 -14.81 -0.56 18.32
N ASP A 252 -15.95 -1.18 18.64
CA ASP A 252 -16.25 -1.80 19.94
C ASP A 252 -15.82 -3.28 20.04
N GLY A 253 -15.17 -3.82 19.01
CA GLY A 253 -14.56 -5.15 19.01
C GLY A 253 -15.51 -6.29 18.60
N GLN A 254 -16.73 -5.98 18.16
CA GLN A 254 -17.61 -6.97 17.55
C GLN A 254 -16.99 -7.49 16.25
N LYS A 255 -16.99 -8.80 16.07
CA LYS A 255 -16.55 -9.43 14.81
C LYS A 255 -17.69 -9.40 13.79
N LEU A 256 -17.36 -8.99 12.58
CA LEU A 256 -18.23 -9.03 11.42
C LEU A 256 -17.69 -10.08 10.44
N ALA A 257 -18.60 -10.83 9.80
CA ALA A 257 -18.28 -11.76 8.74
C ALA A 257 -19.28 -11.59 7.59
N ALA A 258 -18.80 -11.75 6.36
CA ALA A 258 -19.63 -11.67 5.17
C ALA A 258 -19.03 -12.52 4.04
N VAL A 259 -19.85 -12.82 3.03
CA VAL A 259 -19.40 -13.38 1.76
C VAL A 259 -19.66 -12.36 0.66
N CYS A 260 -18.62 -11.92 -0.03
CA CYS A 260 -18.74 -11.11 -1.23
C CYS A 260 -18.33 -11.92 -2.47
N LEU A 261 -18.72 -11.45 -3.66
CA LEU A 261 -18.28 -12.07 -4.91
C LEU A 261 -17.31 -11.14 -5.62
N VAL A 262 -16.15 -11.70 -5.97
CA VAL A 262 -15.09 -10.98 -6.67
C VAL A 262 -14.75 -11.68 -7.98
N THR A 263 -14.33 -10.94 -9.00
CA THR A 263 -13.87 -11.56 -10.25
C THR A 263 -12.63 -12.43 -9.99
N ALA A 264 -12.63 -13.66 -10.51
CA ALA A 264 -11.56 -14.65 -10.34
C ALA A 264 -10.20 -14.14 -10.87
N ASP A 265 -10.24 -13.35 -11.94
CA ASP A 265 -9.11 -12.68 -12.56
C ASP A 265 -9.39 -11.17 -12.69
N TYR A 266 -8.39 -10.43 -13.14
CA TYR A 266 -8.56 -9.12 -13.72
C TYR A 266 -9.40 -9.23 -15.00
N LEU A 267 -10.21 -8.21 -15.28
CA LEU A 267 -10.96 -8.14 -16.53
C LEU A 267 -10.00 -8.25 -17.72
N ALA A 268 -10.42 -9.03 -18.70
CA ALA A 268 -9.68 -9.30 -19.92
C ALA A 268 -10.63 -9.23 -21.12
N VAL A 269 -10.07 -8.95 -22.29
CA VAL A 269 -10.80 -8.92 -23.55
C VAL A 269 -10.25 -10.00 -24.48
N GLY A 270 -11.12 -10.66 -25.24
CA GLY A 270 -10.74 -11.71 -26.20
C GLY A 270 -11.36 -13.08 -25.93
N THR A 271 -10.86 -14.08 -26.65
CA THR A 271 -11.29 -15.48 -26.52
C THR A 271 -10.61 -16.19 -25.35
N ASP A 272 -11.07 -17.40 -25.03
CA ASP A 272 -10.46 -18.23 -23.98
C ASP A 272 -8.97 -18.54 -24.29
N GLU A 273 -8.63 -18.69 -25.56
CA GLU A 273 -7.29 -19.02 -26.06
C GLU A 273 -6.41 -17.76 -26.22
N ASP A 274 -6.99 -16.66 -26.69
CA ASP A 274 -6.30 -15.39 -26.93
C ASP A 274 -7.10 -14.22 -26.34
N SER A 275 -6.66 -13.83 -25.16
CA SER A 275 -7.21 -12.74 -24.36
C SER A 275 -6.09 -11.96 -23.69
N CYS A 276 -6.35 -10.68 -23.43
CA CYS A 276 -5.40 -9.80 -22.77
C CYS A 276 -6.08 -9.07 -21.61
N ARG A 277 -5.42 -9.05 -20.44
CA ARG A 277 -5.89 -8.27 -19.29
C ARG A 277 -5.85 -6.78 -19.61
N ILE A 278 -6.98 -6.11 -19.43
CA ILE A 278 -7.15 -4.73 -19.88
C ILE A 278 -6.64 -3.72 -18.86
N ALA A 279 -6.14 -2.61 -19.39
CA ALA A 279 -5.92 -1.37 -18.66
C ALA A 279 -6.81 -0.29 -19.28
N VAL A 280 -7.63 0.35 -18.46
CA VAL A 280 -8.58 1.40 -18.83
C VAL A 280 -8.55 2.51 -17.77
N THR A 281 -9.10 3.68 -18.09
CA THR A 281 -9.26 4.79 -17.15
C THR A 281 -10.28 4.45 -16.05
N PRO A 282 -10.26 5.17 -14.92
CA PRO A 282 -11.27 5.03 -13.89
C PRO A 282 -12.70 5.23 -14.39
N GLY A 283 -12.91 6.12 -15.36
CA GLY A 283 -14.25 6.38 -15.89
C GLY A 283 -14.78 5.26 -16.77
N ALA A 284 -13.95 4.71 -17.64
CA ALA A 284 -14.34 3.52 -18.39
C ALA A 284 -14.61 2.33 -17.44
N ALA A 285 -13.74 2.11 -16.45
CA ALA A 285 -13.91 1.04 -15.47
C ALA A 285 -15.19 1.21 -14.63
N SER A 286 -15.51 2.43 -14.18
CA SER A 286 -16.71 2.73 -13.39
C SER A 286 -17.99 2.54 -14.20
N LYS A 287 -18.00 2.95 -15.47
CA LYS A 287 -19.13 2.70 -16.39
C LYS A 287 -19.35 1.21 -16.61
N LEU A 288 -18.27 0.45 -16.83
CA LEU A 288 -18.35 -1.00 -17.00
C LEU A 288 -18.85 -1.69 -15.72
N ALA A 289 -18.30 -1.34 -14.56
CA ALA A 289 -18.73 -1.88 -13.28
C ALA A 289 -20.23 -1.65 -13.05
N SER A 290 -20.70 -0.41 -13.26
CA SER A 290 -22.11 -0.04 -13.12
C SER A 290 -23.02 -0.83 -14.07
N HIS A 291 -22.61 -1.01 -15.33
CA HIS A 291 -23.34 -1.81 -16.31
C HIS A 291 -23.47 -3.28 -15.90
N LEU A 292 -22.47 -3.80 -15.19
CA LEU A 292 -22.40 -5.20 -14.74
C LEU A 292 -23.04 -5.42 -13.36
N GLY A 293 -23.71 -4.41 -12.79
CA GLY A 293 -24.24 -4.49 -11.42
C GLY A 293 -23.15 -4.72 -10.37
N CYS A 294 -21.96 -4.17 -10.62
CA CYS A 294 -20.76 -4.35 -9.83
C CYS A 294 -20.16 -3.00 -9.40
N MET A 295 -19.11 -3.06 -8.59
CA MET A 295 -18.30 -1.92 -8.20
C MET A 295 -16.81 -2.25 -8.36
N LEU A 296 -15.98 -1.21 -8.44
CA LEU A 296 -14.53 -1.38 -8.27
C LEU A 296 -14.25 -1.82 -6.83
N ILE A 297 -13.23 -2.67 -6.68
CA ILE A 297 -12.78 -3.12 -5.36
C ILE A 297 -12.12 -1.99 -4.58
N THR A 298 -11.99 -2.14 -3.26
CA THR A 298 -11.22 -1.22 -2.40
C THR A 298 -9.82 -1.78 -2.15
N PRO A 299 -8.87 -1.02 -1.55
CA PRO A 299 -7.59 -1.56 -1.11
C PRO A 299 -7.74 -2.77 -0.16
N LYS A 300 -8.73 -2.74 0.74
CA LYS A 300 -9.00 -3.86 1.65
C LYS A 300 -9.40 -5.12 0.89
N ILE A 301 -10.31 -5.00 -0.07
CA ILE A 301 -10.74 -6.15 -0.87
C ILE A 301 -9.61 -6.66 -1.78
N SER A 302 -8.72 -5.78 -2.24
CA SER A 302 -7.49 -6.20 -2.93
C SER A 302 -6.60 -7.08 -2.03
N ASP A 303 -6.42 -6.71 -0.76
CA ASP A 303 -5.70 -7.54 0.22
C ASP A 303 -6.42 -8.87 0.46
N ASP A 304 -7.74 -8.84 0.69
CA ASP A 304 -8.53 -10.04 0.97
C ASP A 304 -8.50 -11.02 -0.24
N ILE A 305 -8.51 -10.51 -1.48
CA ILE A 305 -8.32 -11.31 -2.71
C ILE A 305 -6.94 -11.96 -2.71
N HIS A 306 -5.88 -11.20 -2.42
CA HIS A 306 -4.53 -11.75 -2.39
C HIS A 306 -4.39 -12.84 -1.33
N ASP A 307 -4.89 -12.59 -0.12
CA ASP A 307 -4.86 -13.52 1.00
C ASP A 307 -5.58 -14.83 0.66
N ALA A 308 -6.67 -14.78 -0.10
CA ALA A 308 -7.45 -15.94 -0.51
C ALA A 308 -6.99 -16.59 -1.84
N ALA A 309 -6.14 -15.92 -2.62
CA ALA A 309 -5.78 -16.35 -3.96
C ALA A 309 -5.11 -17.74 -3.98
N THR A 310 -5.70 -18.65 -4.74
CA THR A 310 -5.17 -20.01 -4.97
C THR A 310 -4.00 -20.02 -5.96
N VAL A 311 -3.88 -18.97 -6.77
CA VAL A 311 -2.74 -18.74 -7.67
C VAL A 311 -2.20 -17.34 -7.41
N ARG A 312 -0.99 -17.24 -6.84
CA ARG A 312 -0.25 -15.96 -6.73
C ARG A 312 0.99 -16.04 -7.59
N LEU A 313 1.08 -15.15 -8.56
CA LEU A 313 2.24 -15.08 -9.45
C LEU A 313 3.17 -13.97 -9.00
N GLN A 314 4.44 -14.07 -9.40
CA GLN A 314 5.41 -13.04 -9.09
C GLN A 314 5.19 -11.83 -10.00
N PRO A 315 5.16 -10.60 -9.45
CA PRO A 315 5.21 -9.37 -10.22
C PRO A 315 6.38 -9.37 -11.22
N GLN A 316 6.16 -8.88 -12.44
CA GLN A 316 7.19 -8.76 -13.49
C GLN A 316 7.21 -7.30 -14.02
N PRO A 317 7.83 -6.34 -13.30
CA PRO A 317 7.83 -4.94 -13.70
C PRO A 317 8.62 -4.71 -15.01
N LEU A 318 8.02 -3.94 -15.92
CA LEU A 318 8.62 -3.39 -17.13
C LEU A 318 8.87 -1.87 -16.96
N THR A 319 10.03 -1.38 -17.38
CA THR A 319 10.48 -0.01 -17.10
C THR A 319 10.31 0.97 -18.27
N GLU A 320 10.01 0.49 -19.47
CA GLU A 320 10.00 1.28 -20.71
C GLU A 320 8.62 1.30 -21.38
N ASN A 321 8.31 2.40 -22.09
CA ASN A 321 7.12 2.57 -22.95
C ASN A 321 5.80 2.08 -22.33
N ARG A 322 5.60 2.38 -21.04
CA ARG A 322 4.60 1.73 -20.17
C ARG A 322 3.14 1.81 -20.68
N GLU A 323 2.81 2.82 -21.46
CA GLU A 323 1.46 3.07 -21.99
C GLU A 323 1.23 2.41 -23.37
N SER A 324 2.27 1.83 -23.99
CA SER A 324 2.20 1.22 -25.31
C SER A 324 1.48 -0.14 -25.29
N ALA A 325 0.79 -0.46 -26.39
CA ALA A 325 0.17 -1.78 -26.54
C ALA A 325 1.23 -2.90 -26.59
N ASP A 326 2.41 -2.63 -27.15
CA ASP A 326 3.51 -3.59 -27.18
C ASP A 326 3.93 -4.00 -25.76
N THR A 327 4.05 -3.03 -24.84
CA THR A 327 4.35 -3.31 -23.43
C THR A 327 3.20 -4.04 -22.73
N LEU A 328 1.94 -3.72 -23.05
CA LEU A 328 0.76 -4.47 -22.57
C LEU A 328 0.81 -5.95 -23.02
N LEU A 329 1.10 -6.21 -24.29
CA LEU A 329 1.19 -7.55 -24.88
C LEU A 329 2.40 -8.32 -24.36
N GLN A 330 3.55 -7.66 -24.20
CA GLN A 330 4.74 -8.23 -23.56
C GLN A 330 4.42 -8.68 -22.14
N HIS A 331 3.76 -7.83 -21.35
CA HIS A 331 3.41 -8.16 -19.98
C HIS A 331 2.37 -9.29 -19.90
N GLU A 332 1.37 -9.33 -20.78
CA GLU A 332 0.44 -10.46 -20.89
C GLU A 332 1.17 -11.76 -21.20
N THR A 333 2.19 -11.72 -22.08
CA THR A 333 3.03 -12.89 -22.39
C THR A 333 3.77 -13.40 -21.15
N LEU A 334 4.35 -12.50 -20.34
CA LEU A 334 5.02 -12.86 -19.09
C LEU A 334 4.06 -13.49 -18.08
N ILE A 335 2.84 -12.96 -17.96
CA ILE A 335 1.80 -13.54 -17.10
C ILE A 335 1.42 -14.95 -17.58
N ARG A 336 1.17 -15.13 -18.88
CA ARG A 336 0.81 -16.43 -19.46
C ARG A 336 1.90 -17.47 -19.24
N GLN A 337 3.16 -17.10 -19.45
CA GLN A 337 4.31 -18.00 -19.19
C GLN A 337 4.37 -18.46 -17.73
N GLN A 338 4.03 -17.58 -16.78
CA GLN A 338 3.93 -17.95 -15.37
C GLN A 338 2.73 -18.90 -15.12
N LEU A 339 1.55 -18.59 -15.69
CA LEU A 339 0.36 -19.43 -15.54
C LEU A 339 0.55 -20.85 -16.07
N THR A 340 1.22 -21.04 -17.21
CA THR A 340 1.50 -22.38 -17.77
C THR A 340 2.35 -23.26 -16.85
N ARG A 341 3.12 -22.65 -15.94
CA ARG A 341 3.94 -23.37 -14.95
C ARG A 341 3.20 -23.68 -13.66
N GLN A 342 2.02 -23.09 -13.46
CA GLN A 342 1.20 -23.34 -12.28
C GLN A 342 0.26 -24.52 -12.52
N GLN A 343 0.05 -25.32 -11.48
CA GLN A 343 -1.07 -26.27 -11.49
C GLN A 343 -2.36 -25.46 -11.35
N THR A 344 -3.32 -25.68 -12.26
CA THR A 344 -4.64 -25.04 -12.15
C THR A 344 -5.39 -25.71 -11.00
N VAL A 345 -5.54 -24.99 -9.90
CA VAL A 345 -6.33 -25.43 -8.74
C VAL A 345 -7.70 -24.78 -8.80
N GLN A 346 -8.76 -25.55 -8.51
CA GLN A 346 -10.11 -25.03 -8.34
C GLN A 346 -10.44 -24.94 -6.84
N PRO A 347 -11.06 -23.85 -6.38
CA PRO A 347 -11.47 -22.67 -7.15
C PRO A 347 -10.28 -21.81 -7.61
N PHE A 348 -10.33 -21.30 -8.84
CA PHE A 348 -9.28 -20.42 -9.40
C PHE A 348 -9.49 -18.97 -8.93
N LEU A 349 -8.51 -18.42 -8.21
CA LEU A 349 -8.44 -17.00 -7.87
C LEU A 349 -6.99 -16.53 -8.04
N LEU A 350 -6.77 -15.64 -9.03
CA LEU A 350 -5.44 -15.15 -9.39
C LEU A 350 -5.10 -13.88 -8.62
N SER A 351 -3.84 -13.68 -8.24
CA SER A 351 -3.33 -12.40 -7.71
C SER A 351 -1.85 -12.18 -8.04
N GLY A 352 -1.38 -10.94 -7.85
CA GLY A 352 0.05 -10.59 -7.83
C GLY A 352 0.62 -10.05 -9.14
N ILE A 353 -0.21 -9.93 -10.18
CA ILE A 353 0.26 -9.59 -11.53
C ILE A 353 -0.01 -8.15 -11.96
N LYS A 354 -0.92 -7.42 -11.34
CA LYS A 354 -1.28 -6.04 -11.72
C LYS A 354 -1.46 -5.18 -10.47
N LYS A 355 -1.43 -3.87 -10.67
CA LYS A 355 -1.94 -2.86 -9.75
C LYS A 355 -3.45 -2.77 -9.94
N ASP A 356 -4.20 -3.08 -8.91
CA ASP A 356 -5.64 -2.94 -8.88
C ASP A 356 -6.03 -1.46 -8.92
N LEU A 357 -6.95 -1.14 -9.82
CA LEU A 357 -7.67 0.12 -9.83
C LEU A 357 -8.74 0.07 -8.72
N VAL A 358 -8.58 0.91 -7.69
CA VAL A 358 -9.35 0.78 -6.44
C VAL A 358 -10.16 2.01 -6.08
N LEU A 359 -11.37 1.81 -5.56
CA LEU A 359 -12.19 2.87 -4.98
C LEU A 359 -11.66 3.26 -3.60
N THR A 360 -11.48 4.57 -3.35
CA THR A 360 -10.90 5.11 -2.09
C THR A 360 -11.39 6.53 -1.80
N LYS A 361 -11.51 6.90 -0.51
CA LYS A 361 -11.87 8.28 -0.12
C LYS A 361 -10.81 9.30 -0.51
N ARG A 362 -9.54 8.88 -0.65
CA ARG A 362 -8.43 9.76 -1.04
C ARG A 362 -8.64 10.46 -2.39
N LEU A 363 -9.55 9.97 -3.22
CA LEU A 363 -9.94 10.61 -4.48
C LEU A 363 -10.71 11.92 -4.26
N LEU A 364 -11.42 12.07 -3.13
CA LEU A 364 -12.10 13.31 -2.77
C LEU A 364 -11.10 14.44 -2.46
N GLU A 365 -9.92 14.09 -1.95
CA GLU A 365 -8.83 15.04 -1.69
C GLU A 365 -8.15 15.51 -2.99
N LYS A 366 -8.24 14.69 -4.06
CA LYS A 366 -7.53 14.91 -5.32
C LYS A 366 -8.39 14.47 -6.52
N PRO A 367 -9.36 15.31 -6.93
CA PRO A 367 -10.16 15.03 -8.13
C PRO A 367 -9.32 14.85 -9.39
N ARG A 368 -9.85 14.12 -10.38
CA ARG A 368 -9.21 13.79 -11.67
C ARG A 368 -7.92 12.98 -11.53
N LYS A 369 -7.86 12.09 -10.54
CA LYS A 369 -6.73 11.19 -10.29
C LYS A 369 -7.12 9.71 -10.41
N THR A 370 -6.14 8.87 -10.69
CA THR A 370 -6.26 7.40 -10.64
C THR A 370 -5.77 6.90 -9.29
N ALA A 371 -6.50 5.98 -8.67
CA ALA A 371 -6.10 5.30 -7.44
C ALA A 371 -5.67 3.87 -7.76
N LEU A 372 -4.39 3.57 -7.53
CA LEU A 372 -3.80 2.27 -7.76
C LEU A 372 -3.28 1.67 -6.45
N TYR A 373 -3.43 0.36 -6.31
CA TYR A 373 -2.99 -0.39 -5.15
C TYR A 373 -2.56 -1.82 -5.54
N GLY A 374 -1.80 -2.50 -4.69
CA GLY A 374 -1.50 -3.93 -4.86
C GLY A 374 -0.24 -4.20 -5.67
N TRP A 375 -0.37 -5.05 -6.70
CA TRP A 375 0.79 -5.69 -7.36
C TRP A 375 1.68 -6.41 -6.34
N GLN A 376 1.02 -7.20 -5.49
CA GLN A 376 1.61 -7.80 -4.31
C GLN A 376 2.60 -8.90 -4.64
N GLN A 377 3.72 -8.88 -3.92
CA GLN A 377 4.67 -9.98 -3.90
C GLN A 377 4.06 -11.21 -3.21
N PRO A 378 4.63 -12.41 -3.40
CA PRO A 378 4.13 -13.63 -2.75
C PRO A 378 4.07 -13.55 -1.22
N ASP A 379 4.89 -12.70 -0.60
CA ASP A 379 4.88 -12.42 0.85
C ASP A 379 3.71 -11.53 1.31
N GLY A 380 2.84 -11.09 0.39
CA GLY A 380 1.70 -10.22 0.68
C GLY A 380 2.01 -8.73 0.63
N LEU A 381 3.29 -8.32 0.50
CA LEU A 381 3.65 -6.91 0.49
C LEU A 381 3.28 -6.28 -0.87
N PRO A 382 2.46 -5.21 -0.88
CA PRO A 382 2.14 -4.51 -2.13
C PRO A 382 3.37 -3.76 -2.64
N ILE A 383 3.77 -4.01 -3.89
CA ILE A 383 4.76 -3.15 -4.57
C ILE A 383 4.18 -1.75 -4.75
N GLN A 384 2.87 -1.65 -5.00
CA GLN A 384 2.15 -0.40 -5.13
C GLN A 384 1.36 -0.11 -3.84
N PRO A 385 1.88 0.72 -2.91
CA PRO A 385 1.04 1.28 -1.86
C PRO A 385 -0.04 2.18 -2.50
N LEU A 386 -1.09 2.50 -1.72
CA LEU A 386 -2.21 3.29 -2.22
C LEU A 386 -1.71 4.63 -2.78
N TYR A 387 -1.79 4.78 -4.09
CA TYR A 387 -1.21 5.91 -4.80
C TYR A 387 -2.26 6.62 -5.65
N VAL A 388 -2.40 7.93 -5.39
CA VAL A 388 -3.37 8.84 -6.04
C VAL A 388 -2.62 10.02 -6.67
N GLY A 389 -1.55 9.73 -7.42
CA GLY A 389 -0.69 10.74 -8.05
C GLY A 389 -0.91 10.92 -9.54
N HIS A 390 -1.28 9.84 -10.24
CA HIS A 390 -1.50 9.85 -11.69
C HIS A 390 -2.81 10.54 -12.07
N SER A 391 -2.84 11.21 -13.22
CA SER A 391 -4.08 11.73 -13.82
C SER A 391 -5.08 10.59 -14.05
N HIS A 392 -6.38 10.85 -13.94
CA HIS A 392 -7.45 9.90 -14.33
C HIS A 392 -7.33 9.41 -15.79
N GLN A 393 -6.62 10.14 -16.66
CA GLN A 393 -6.35 9.71 -18.05
C GLN A 393 -5.13 8.79 -18.19
N TYR A 394 -4.33 8.64 -17.14
CA TYR A 394 -3.14 7.79 -17.18
C TYR A 394 -3.53 6.32 -17.13
N VAL A 395 -3.07 5.55 -18.12
CA VAL A 395 -3.34 4.12 -18.26
C VAL A 395 -2.10 3.41 -18.76
N ASP A 396 -1.56 2.47 -17.99
CA ASP A 396 -0.37 1.73 -18.36
C ASP A 396 -0.54 0.20 -18.24
N TYR A 397 0.45 -0.56 -18.72
CA TYR A 397 0.42 -2.03 -18.70
C TYR A 397 0.22 -2.65 -17.33
N SER A 398 0.58 -1.93 -16.25
CA SER A 398 0.56 -2.46 -14.89
C SER A 398 -0.83 -2.37 -14.27
N HIS A 399 -1.74 -1.58 -14.83
CA HIS A 399 -3.11 -1.45 -14.31
C HIS A 399 -3.92 -2.72 -14.58
N GLY A 400 -4.78 -3.06 -13.63
CA GLY A 400 -5.77 -4.13 -13.74
C GLY A 400 -7.09 -3.72 -13.09
N VAL A 401 -8.19 -4.24 -13.62
CA VAL A 401 -9.53 -3.99 -13.09
C VAL A 401 -10.08 -5.28 -12.51
N ARG A 402 -10.48 -5.24 -11.24
CA ARG A 402 -11.29 -6.28 -10.59
C ARG A 402 -12.58 -5.69 -10.09
N LEU A 403 -13.62 -6.52 -10.07
CA LEU A 403 -14.94 -6.11 -9.66
C LEU A 403 -15.38 -6.90 -8.43
N ILE A 404 -16.10 -6.22 -7.54
CA ILE A 404 -16.94 -6.82 -6.51
C ILE A 404 -18.40 -6.71 -6.97
N HIS A 405 -19.17 -7.79 -6.80
CA HIS A 405 -20.58 -7.83 -7.15
C HIS A 405 -21.39 -6.83 -6.29
N GLY A 406 -22.48 -6.30 -6.84
CA GLY A 406 -23.35 -5.33 -6.16
C GLY A 406 -24.15 -5.90 -4.98
N THR A 407 -24.09 -7.21 -4.76
CA THR A 407 -24.67 -7.89 -3.60
C THR A 407 -23.58 -8.56 -2.78
N ILE A 408 -23.68 -8.44 -1.46
CA ILE A 408 -22.86 -9.07 -0.43
C ILE A 408 -23.79 -9.76 0.58
N TRP A 409 -23.37 -10.89 1.13
CA TRP A 409 -24.17 -11.68 2.08
C TRP A 409 -23.60 -11.56 3.49
N ILE A 410 -24.42 -11.11 4.44
CA ILE A 410 -24.09 -11.02 5.87
C ILE A 410 -25.12 -11.90 6.59
N ASP A 411 -24.65 -12.89 7.37
CA ASP A 411 -25.53 -13.89 8.01
C ASP A 411 -26.55 -14.50 7.03
N ASP A 412 -26.07 -14.87 5.83
CA ASP A 412 -26.84 -15.38 4.68
C ASP A 412 -27.92 -14.45 4.11
N GLN A 413 -28.03 -13.22 4.61
CA GLN A 413 -28.94 -12.20 4.08
C GLN A 413 -28.25 -11.34 3.01
N PRO A 414 -28.88 -11.13 1.84
CA PRO A 414 -28.32 -10.28 0.80
C PRO A 414 -28.47 -8.79 1.17
N HIS A 415 -27.37 -8.06 1.05
CA HIS A 415 -27.29 -6.61 1.20
C HIS A 415 -26.70 -5.99 -0.08
N ALA A 416 -27.07 -4.75 -0.38
CA ALA A 416 -26.39 -4.00 -1.43
C ALA A 416 -24.97 -3.66 -0.95
N THR A 417 -23.96 -3.97 -1.77
CA THR A 417 -22.55 -3.69 -1.46
C THR A 417 -22.32 -2.19 -1.23
N THR A 418 -23.05 -1.31 -1.93
CA THR A 418 -23.03 0.14 -1.72
C THR A 418 -23.52 0.55 -0.34
N ASP A 419 -24.54 -0.13 0.18
CA ASP A 419 -25.15 0.21 1.47
C ASP A 419 -24.22 -0.21 2.60
N VAL A 420 -23.65 -1.42 2.51
CA VAL A 420 -22.63 -1.90 3.46
C VAL A 420 -21.40 -0.98 3.49
N LEU A 421 -20.99 -0.46 2.33
CA LEU A 421 -19.86 0.46 2.24
C LEU A 421 -20.14 1.82 2.92
N ASN A 422 -21.38 2.27 2.89
CA ASN A 422 -21.82 3.55 3.47
C ASN A 422 -22.31 3.42 4.92
N ASP A 423 -22.55 2.21 5.40
CA ASP A 423 -23.07 1.94 6.74
C ASP A 423 -22.04 2.26 7.84
N PRO A 424 -22.41 2.96 8.92
CA PRO A 424 -21.48 3.37 9.99
C PRO A 424 -20.90 2.22 10.82
N VAL A 425 -21.51 1.04 10.79
CA VAL A 425 -21.09 -0.16 11.52
C VAL A 425 -20.44 -1.18 10.59
N LEU A 426 -21.00 -1.39 9.39
CA LEU A 426 -20.61 -2.50 8.49
C LEU A 426 -19.47 -2.15 7.51
N TRP A 427 -19.15 -0.86 7.30
CA TRP A 427 -18.04 -0.44 6.43
C TRP A 427 -16.70 -1.14 6.67
N PRO A 428 -16.32 -1.59 7.89
CA PRO A 428 -15.04 -2.26 8.11
C PRO A 428 -14.89 -3.56 7.30
N LEU A 429 -16.00 -4.19 6.89
CA LEU A 429 -15.97 -5.36 5.99
C LEU A 429 -15.32 -5.01 4.64
N LEU A 430 -15.56 -3.81 4.12
CA LEU A 430 -15.21 -3.41 2.75
C LEU A 430 -14.08 -2.38 2.66
N THR A 431 -13.78 -1.60 3.69
CA THR A 431 -12.74 -0.55 3.61
C THR A 431 -12.06 -0.30 4.95
N ARG A 432 -10.92 0.41 4.92
CA ARG A 432 -10.18 0.90 6.10
C ARG A 432 -10.31 2.41 6.30
N GLU A 433 -11.15 3.08 5.50
CA GLU A 433 -11.24 4.54 5.41
C GLU A 433 -12.50 5.13 6.10
N GLY A 434 -13.24 4.31 6.85
CA GLY A 434 -14.56 4.67 7.37
C GLY A 434 -15.67 4.55 6.32
N PRO A 435 -16.93 4.84 6.69
CA PRO A 435 -18.08 4.70 5.79
C PRO A 435 -17.95 5.64 4.59
N MET A 436 -18.22 5.14 3.37
CA MET A 436 -18.12 5.93 2.14
C MET A 436 -19.21 5.62 1.11
N SER A 437 -19.67 6.66 0.43
CA SER A 437 -20.55 6.54 -0.73
C SER A 437 -19.73 6.39 -2.01
N ALA A 438 -19.86 5.24 -2.68
CA ALA A 438 -19.22 5.00 -3.97
C ALA A 438 -19.69 5.99 -5.03
N GLN A 439 -20.99 6.29 -5.06
CA GLN A 439 -21.56 7.26 -5.99
C GLN A 439 -20.98 8.65 -5.79
N GLN A 440 -20.86 9.10 -4.53
CA GLN A 440 -20.26 10.39 -4.21
C GLN A 440 -18.79 10.43 -4.63
N ILE A 441 -18.01 9.40 -4.29
CA ILE A 441 -16.60 9.34 -4.68
C ILE A 441 -16.47 9.41 -6.20
N THR A 442 -17.23 8.63 -6.95
CA THR A 442 -17.17 8.63 -8.42
C THR A 442 -17.51 10.01 -8.98
N LEU A 443 -18.61 10.63 -8.52
CA LEU A 443 -19.04 11.94 -8.99
C LEU A 443 -18.04 13.05 -8.66
N ASP A 444 -17.66 13.17 -7.38
CA ASP A 444 -16.86 14.30 -6.88
C ASP A 444 -15.39 14.18 -7.32
N SER A 445 -14.89 12.96 -7.51
CA SER A 445 -13.55 12.73 -8.06
C SER A 445 -13.47 12.85 -9.58
N GLN A 446 -14.60 12.98 -10.28
CA GLN A 446 -14.71 12.95 -11.73
C GLN A 446 -14.16 11.65 -12.33
N TRP A 447 -14.56 10.54 -11.72
CA TRP A 447 -14.41 9.21 -12.31
C TRP A 447 -15.52 8.96 -13.32
#